data_AF-A0A2N3PUC1-F1
#
_entry.id   AF-A0A2N3PUC1-F1
#
_cell.length_a   1.000
_cell.length_b   1.000
_cell.length_c   1.000
_cell.angle_alpha   90.00
_cell.angle_beta   90.00
_cell.angle_gamma   90.00
#
_symmetry.space_group_name_H-M   'P 1'
#
loop_
_entity.id
_entity.type
_entity.pdbx_description
1 polymer ?
#
loop_
_entity_poly.entity_id
_entity_poly.type
_entity_poly.pdbx_seq_one_letter_code
_entity_poly.pdbx_strand_id
1 'polypeptide(L)'
;MITLSTLNEVLRIRHGFFTREGGVSEGNYLSLNCGLNSEDDPERVIANRTRALAQLDIEPQSLVTVRQEHTDRVVVIDDNWAPDAPQAPADAMVTNRAGVALGILTADCAPVLLADPRANIIGAAHAGWRGALGGVLDNTVAAMIKMGAKASRIAAAVGPCIAHRSYEVGPEFPAPFLADDPDNHFFFAPAAREGHFYFDLPGYLARRLAKLSVIDVARTPCDTFREEGRFFSYRRSRLKGEKDFGRMLSVIVLER
;
A
#
# COMPACT_ATOMS: atom_id res chain seq x y z
N MET A 1 -12.85 5.22 6.64
CA MET A 1 -11.64 4.39 6.86
C MET A 1 -12.02 2.91 6.85
N ILE A 2 -11.12 2.04 6.38
CA ILE A 2 -11.27 0.57 6.41
C ILE A 2 -10.16 0.01 7.30
N THR A 3 -10.49 -0.98 8.13
CA THR A 3 -9.53 -1.78 8.87
C THR A 3 -9.73 -3.26 8.54
N LEU A 4 -8.77 -4.12 8.90
CA LEU A 4 -8.78 -5.55 8.63
C LEU A 4 -8.50 -6.30 9.93
N SER A 5 -9.27 -7.36 10.19
CA SER A 5 -9.29 -8.08 11.47
C SER A 5 -7.92 -8.60 11.90
N THR A 6 -7.12 -9.14 10.97
CA THR A 6 -5.75 -9.62 11.22
C THR A 6 -4.86 -8.62 11.96
N LEU A 7 -5.07 -7.31 11.75
CA LEU A 7 -4.33 -6.26 12.45
C LEU A 7 -5.14 -5.60 13.59
N ASN A 8 -6.48 -5.67 13.57
CA ASN A 8 -7.32 -5.14 14.66
C ASN A 8 -7.08 -5.87 15.99
N GLU A 9 -6.67 -7.14 15.92
CA GLU A 9 -6.42 -7.99 17.09
C GLU A 9 -4.99 -7.86 17.64
N VAL A 10 -4.13 -7.09 16.95
CA VAL A 10 -2.76 -6.87 17.39
C VAL A 10 -2.69 -5.73 18.41
N LEU A 11 -2.27 -6.08 19.63
CA LEU A 11 -2.03 -5.10 20.70
C LEU A 11 -0.99 -4.06 20.27
N ARG A 12 -1.20 -2.81 20.69
CA ARG A 12 -0.32 -1.65 20.43
C ARG A 12 -0.17 -1.30 18.95
N ILE A 13 -1.10 -1.73 18.10
CA ILE A 13 -1.13 -1.34 16.70
C ILE A 13 -2.46 -0.69 16.38
N ARG A 14 -2.38 0.44 15.68
CA ARG A 14 -3.52 1.00 14.95
C ARG A 14 -3.17 1.06 13.48
N HIS A 15 -4.15 0.81 12.63
CA HIS A 15 -3.99 0.91 11.20
C HIS A 15 -5.27 1.38 10.52
N GLY A 16 -5.12 1.89 9.30
CA GLY A 16 -6.25 2.33 8.51
C GLY A 16 -5.89 2.43 7.04
N PHE A 17 -6.81 1.95 6.20
CA PHE A 17 -6.83 2.24 4.78
C PHE A 17 -7.88 3.33 4.54
N PHE A 18 -7.43 4.53 4.17
CA PHE A 18 -8.32 5.68 4.01
C PHE A 18 -9.00 5.66 2.63
N THR A 19 -10.28 6.03 2.61
CA THR A 19 -11.05 6.24 1.38
C THR A 19 -10.78 7.65 0.84
N ARG A 20 -11.35 8.00 -0.31
CA ARG A 20 -11.28 9.36 -0.87
C ARG A 20 -12.18 10.37 -0.15
N GLU A 21 -12.92 9.96 0.87
CA GLU A 21 -13.97 10.73 1.54
C GLU A 21 -13.44 11.48 2.78
N GLY A 22 -14.05 12.61 3.12
CA GLY A 22 -13.77 13.36 4.36
C GLY A 22 -12.67 14.42 4.24
N GLY A 23 -12.17 14.70 3.04
CA GLY A 23 -11.13 15.71 2.82
C GLY A 23 -11.65 17.10 2.45
N VAL A 24 -10.73 17.94 1.95
CA VAL A 24 -10.97 19.33 1.52
C VAL A 24 -10.56 19.61 0.09
N SER A 25 -9.97 18.64 -0.61
CA SER A 25 -9.58 18.80 -2.00
C SER A 25 -10.80 18.81 -2.92
N GLU A 26 -10.62 19.37 -4.11
CA GLU A 26 -11.69 19.59 -5.10
C GLU A 26 -11.33 18.97 -6.45
N GLY A 27 -12.28 18.99 -7.40
CA GLY A 27 -12.06 18.51 -8.76
C GLY A 27 -11.63 17.04 -8.79
N ASN A 28 -10.56 16.74 -9.54
CA ASN A 28 -10.02 15.38 -9.68
C ASN A 28 -9.49 14.80 -8.36
N TYR A 29 -9.25 15.66 -7.37
CA TYR A 29 -8.74 15.32 -6.04
C TYR A 29 -9.85 15.23 -4.98
N LEU A 30 -11.11 15.43 -5.36
CA LEU A 30 -12.23 15.37 -4.41
C LEU A 30 -12.25 14.00 -3.70
N SER A 31 -12.12 13.87 -2.39
CA SER A 31 -11.97 14.91 -1.35
C SER A 31 -10.68 14.77 -0.53
N LEU A 32 -10.30 13.56 -0.11
CA LEU A 32 -9.19 13.28 0.82
C LEU A 32 -7.90 12.88 0.08
N ASN A 33 -7.41 13.75 -0.81
CA ASN A 33 -6.14 13.51 -1.50
C ASN A 33 -4.96 13.72 -0.53
N CYS A 34 -4.11 12.69 -0.37
CA CYS A 34 -2.95 12.71 0.52
C CYS A 34 -1.59 12.74 -0.22
N GLY A 35 -1.62 12.88 -1.56
CA GLY A 35 -0.44 12.85 -2.42
C GLY A 35 0.24 14.20 -2.56
N LEU A 36 1.36 14.43 -1.86
CA LEU A 36 2.14 15.68 -1.96
C LEU A 36 2.79 15.90 -3.34
N ASN A 37 2.84 14.87 -4.17
CA ASN A 37 3.34 14.91 -5.54
C ASN A 37 2.21 15.02 -6.60
N SER A 38 0.99 15.33 -6.18
CA SER A 38 -0.10 15.70 -7.10
C SER A 38 -0.04 17.17 -7.48
N GLU A 39 -0.78 17.57 -8.52
CA GLU A 39 -0.98 18.98 -8.88
C GLU A 39 -2.11 19.65 -8.05
N ASP A 40 -2.47 19.06 -6.89
CA ASP A 40 -3.42 19.64 -5.94
C ASP A 40 -2.76 20.75 -5.10
N ASP A 41 -3.59 21.54 -4.43
CA ASP A 41 -3.13 22.55 -3.49
C ASP A 41 -2.39 21.87 -2.30
N PRO A 42 -1.09 22.15 -2.08
CA PRO A 42 -0.33 21.55 -1.00
C PRO A 42 -0.95 21.74 0.39
N GLU A 43 -1.60 22.88 0.65
CA GLU A 43 -2.27 23.14 1.93
C GLU A 43 -3.47 22.21 2.14
N ARG A 44 -4.23 21.94 1.07
CA ARG A 44 -5.33 20.97 1.09
C ARG A 44 -4.81 19.55 1.33
N VAL A 45 -3.71 19.18 0.68
CA VAL A 45 -3.07 17.86 0.88
C VAL A 45 -2.58 17.68 2.31
N ILE A 46 -1.96 18.71 2.90
CA ILE A 46 -1.52 18.69 4.32
C ILE A 46 -2.74 18.56 5.24
N ALA A 47 -3.79 19.35 5.02
CA ALA A 47 -5.02 19.27 5.80
C ALA A 47 -5.68 17.87 5.70
N ASN A 48 -5.68 17.25 4.53
CA ASN A 48 -6.20 15.91 4.33
C ASN A 48 -5.39 14.86 5.09
N ARG A 49 -4.06 14.95 5.09
CA ARG A 49 -3.19 14.04 5.86
C ARG A 49 -3.46 14.17 7.36
N THR A 50 -3.60 15.40 7.87
CA THR A 50 -4.00 15.65 9.27
C THR A 50 -5.35 15.02 9.59
N ARG A 51 -6.36 15.20 8.72
CA ARG A 51 -7.70 14.60 8.91
C ARG A 51 -7.69 13.07 8.85
N ALA A 52 -6.84 12.48 8.02
CA ALA A 52 -6.68 11.04 7.95
C ALA A 52 -6.09 10.51 9.28
N LEU A 53 -5.00 11.11 9.76
CA LEU A 53 -4.33 10.69 10.99
C LEU A 53 -5.19 10.91 12.25
N ALA A 54 -6.00 11.96 12.27
CA ALA A 54 -6.94 12.22 13.36
C ALA A 54 -7.97 11.09 13.54
N GLN A 55 -8.35 10.36 12.48
CA GLN A 55 -9.25 9.19 12.58
C GLN A 55 -8.59 7.98 13.27
N LEU A 56 -7.26 8.01 13.44
CA LEU A 56 -6.49 7.01 14.17
C LEU A 56 -5.91 7.57 15.48
N ASP A 57 -6.33 8.76 15.92
CA ASP A 57 -5.71 9.56 17.00
C ASP A 57 -4.17 9.55 16.93
N ILE A 58 -3.63 9.82 15.74
CA ILE A 58 -2.21 9.96 15.47
C ILE A 58 -1.90 11.44 15.22
N GLU A 59 -0.86 11.95 15.87
CA GLU A 59 -0.36 13.29 15.62
C GLU A 59 0.26 13.40 14.21
N PRO A 60 0.02 14.49 13.45
CA PRO A 60 0.54 14.64 12.09
C PRO A 60 2.05 14.43 11.93
N GLN A 61 2.81 14.82 12.95
CA GLN A 61 4.28 14.73 12.99
C GLN A 61 4.80 13.30 13.13
N SER A 62 3.94 12.35 13.52
CA SER A 62 4.28 10.93 13.59
C SER A 62 4.28 10.24 12.22
N LEU A 63 3.69 10.85 11.18
CA LEU A 63 3.55 10.23 9.87
C LEU A 63 4.84 10.31 9.06
N VAL A 64 5.38 9.13 8.74
CA VAL A 64 6.52 8.95 7.85
C VAL A 64 6.05 8.41 6.51
N THR A 65 6.54 8.99 5.42
CA THR A 65 6.27 8.54 4.05
C THR A 65 7.56 8.58 3.24
N VAL A 66 7.64 7.74 2.20
CA VAL A 66 8.77 7.65 1.27
C VAL A 66 8.39 8.19 -0.10
N ARG A 67 9.41 8.47 -0.92
CA ARG A 67 9.20 8.80 -2.34
C ARG A 67 9.09 7.51 -3.13
N GLN A 68 7.85 7.08 -3.36
CA GLN A 68 7.50 5.83 -4.03
C GLN A 68 7.87 5.87 -5.53
N GLU A 69 8.68 4.91 -5.97
CA GLU A 69 9.25 4.83 -7.33
C GLU A 69 8.96 3.47 -8.01
N HIS A 70 8.07 2.65 -7.44
CA HIS A 70 7.74 1.29 -7.88
C HIS A 70 8.94 0.33 -7.88
N THR A 71 9.84 0.53 -6.92
CA THR A 71 11.01 -0.30 -6.63
C THR A 71 10.70 -1.37 -5.58
N ASP A 72 11.71 -2.18 -5.24
CA ASP A 72 11.71 -3.15 -4.16
C ASP A 72 12.42 -2.64 -2.90
N ARG A 73 12.80 -1.35 -2.87
CA ARG A 73 13.62 -0.76 -1.80
C ARG A 73 12.81 -0.56 -0.52
N VAL A 74 13.43 -0.95 0.59
CA VAL A 74 12.89 -0.83 1.95
C VAL A 74 13.80 0.08 2.76
N VAL A 75 13.21 1.00 3.51
CA VAL A 75 13.93 1.87 4.45
C VAL A 75 13.58 1.47 5.89
N VAL A 76 14.60 1.37 6.74
CA VAL A 76 14.40 1.19 8.19
C VAL A 76 14.26 2.59 8.80
N ILE A 77 13.15 2.84 9.49
CA ILE A 77 12.92 4.08 10.24
C ILE A 77 13.41 3.85 11.67
N ASP A 78 14.64 4.28 11.95
CA ASP A 78 15.32 4.16 13.25
C ASP A 78 15.46 5.54 13.93
N ASP A 79 16.23 5.61 15.03
CA ASP A 79 16.44 6.86 15.79
C ASP A 79 17.24 7.93 15.02
N ASN A 80 17.91 7.55 13.92
CA ASN A 80 18.62 8.49 13.05
C ASN A 80 17.70 9.11 11.99
N TRP A 81 16.43 8.67 11.91
CA TRP A 81 15.47 9.25 11.00
C TRP A 81 15.10 10.67 11.45
N ALA A 82 15.41 11.64 10.59
CA ALA A 82 15.08 13.05 10.80
C ALA A 82 13.73 13.39 10.14
N PRO A 83 12.74 13.91 10.90
CA PRO A 83 11.42 14.27 10.37
C PRO A 83 11.43 15.24 9.20
N ASP A 84 12.39 16.16 9.18
CA ASP A 84 12.50 17.20 8.15
C ASP A 84 13.41 16.80 6.98
N ALA A 85 13.96 15.58 6.97
CA ALA A 85 14.79 15.12 5.86
C ALA A 85 13.95 14.88 4.60
N PRO A 86 14.53 15.08 3.40
CA PRO A 86 13.87 14.70 2.15
C PRO A 86 13.43 13.24 2.18
N GLN A 87 12.25 12.96 1.61
CA GLN A 87 11.72 11.61 1.52
C GLN A 87 12.71 10.69 0.78
N ALA A 88 13.12 9.60 1.44
CA ALA A 88 13.99 8.62 0.83
C ALA A 88 13.30 7.92 -0.36
N PRO A 89 14.02 7.67 -1.48
CA PRO A 89 13.48 6.90 -2.61
C PRO A 89 13.34 5.44 -2.23
N ALA A 90 12.11 5.01 -2.01
CA ALA A 90 11.75 3.67 -1.58
C ALA A 90 10.26 3.41 -1.73
N ASP A 91 9.88 2.14 -1.67
CA ASP A 91 8.48 1.72 -1.78
C ASP A 91 8.02 0.96 -0.53
N ALA A 92 8.90 0.76 0.45
CA ALA A 92 8.53 0.18 1.73
C ALA A 92 9.32 0.78 2.89
N MET A 93 8.73 0.66 4.08
CA MET A 93 9.33 1.07 5.33
C MET A 93 9.10 0.01 6.40
N VAL A 94 10.03 -0.10 7.35
CA VAL A 94 9.88 -0.89 8.58
C VAL A 94 10.35 -0.10 9.79
N THR A 95 9.75 -0.35 10.95
CA THR A 95 10.20 0.25 12.21
C THR A 95 9.81 -0.59 13.43
N ASN A 96 10.56 -0.44 14.52
CA ASN A 96 10.21 -0.88 15.86
C ASN A 96 10.03 0.31 16.84
N ARG A 97 10.00 1.54 16.32
CA ARG A 97 9.87 2.76 17.12
C ARG A 97 8.41 3.03 17.44
N ALA A 98 8.11 3.10 18.72
CA ALA A 98 6.78 3.47 19.19
C ALA A 98 6.50 4.96 18.89
N GLY A 99 5.25 5.26 18.53
CA GLY A 99 4.80 6.59 18.11
C GLY A 99 5.14 6.97 16.66
N VAL A 100 5.70 6.05 15.86
CA VAL A 100 5.97 6.26 14.43
C VAL A 100 4.86 5.60 13.60
N ALA A 101 4.26 6.37 12.70
CA ALA A 101 3.22 5.91 11.79
C ALA A 101 3.79 5.82 10.36
N LEU A 102 3.78 4.62 9.77
CA LEU A 102 4.25 4.37 8.41
C LEU A 102 3.10 4.56 7.43
N GLY A 103 3.27 5.47 6.46
CA GLY A 103 2.28 5.81 5.45
C GLY A 103 2.66 5.33 4.04
N ILE A 104 1.69 4.76 3.31
CA ILE A 104 1.82 4.40 1.89
C ILE A 104 0.70 5.07 1.10
N LEU A 105 1.05 5.70 -0.02
CA LEU A 105 0.12 6.36 -0.92
C LEU A 105 -0.23 5.45 -2.11
N THR A 106 -1.51 5.33 -2.45
CA THR A 106 -1.95 4.49 -3.57
C THR A 106 -3.12 5.08 -4.34
N ALA A 107 -3.21 4.66 -5.60
CA ALA A 107 -4.41 4.75 -6.44
C ALA A 107 -4.30 3.62 -7.47
N ASP A 108 -4.85 2.45 -7.13
CA ASP A 108 -4.76 1.13 -7.81
C ASP A 108 -3.64 0.19 -7.37
N CYS A 109 -2.42 0.67 -7.12
CA CYS A 109 -1.38 -0.19 -6.54
C CYS A 109 -1.80 -0.63 -5.13
N ALA A 110 -1.31 -1.78 -4.67
CA ALA A 110 -1.74 -2.34 -3.39
C ALA A 110 -0.89 -1.81 -2.22
N PRO A 111 -1.51 -1.18 -1.20
CA PRO A 111 -0.83 -0.95 0.07
C PRO A 111 -0.87 -2.25 0.89
N VAL A 112 0.27 -2.65 1.44
CA VAL A 112 0.38 -3.81 2.34
C VAL A 112 0.92 -3.35 3.68
N LEU A 113 0.16 -3.58 4.75
CA LEU A 113 0.55 -3.26 6.13
C LEU A 113 0.90 -4.56 6.86
N LEU A 114 2.00 -4.58 7.59
CA LEU A 114 2.54 -5.77 8.23
C LEU A 114 2.88 -5.51 9.70
N ALA A 115 2.72 -6.51 10.56
CA ALA A 115 3.04 -6.41 11.97
C ALA A 115 3.53 -7.73 12.57
N ASP A 116 4.64 -7.72 13.31
CA ASP A 116 4.94 -8.77 14.31
C ASP A 116 4.60 -8.22 15.71
N PRO A 117 3.51 -8.69 16.35
CA PRO A 117 3.06 -8.19 17.65
C PRO A 117 4.04 -8.48 18.78
N ARG A 118 4.83 -9.56 18.68
CA ARG A 118 5.75 -9.97 19.74
C ARG A 118 7.07 -9.23 19.65
N ALA A 119 7.51 -8.93 18.45
CA ALA A 119 8.74 -8.16 18.23
C ALA A 119 8.50 -6.65 18.27
N ASN A 120 7.25 -6.19 18.31
CA ASN A 120 6.85 -4.78 18.16
C ASN A 120 7.45 -4.16 16.90
N ILE A 121 7.33 -4.86 15.77
CA ILE A 121 7.82 -4.38 14.47
C ILE A 121 6.65 -4.23 13.52
N ILE A 122 6.57 -3.08 12.88
CA ILE A 122 5.60 -2.80 11.81
C ILE A 122 6.31 -2.56 10.49
N GLY A 123 5.61 -2.85 9.40
CA GLY A 123 6.03 -2.59 8.04
C GLY A 123 4.89 -2.03 7.21
N ALA A 124 5.21 -1.21 6.22
CA ALA A 124 4.26 -0.74 5.22
C ALA A 124 4.92 -0.74 3.86
N ALA A 125 4.27 -1.33 2.85
CA ALA A 125 4.80 -1.48 1.51
C ALA A 125 3.79 -1.04 0.44
N HIS A 126 4.31 -0.36 -0.57
CA HIS A 126 3.66 -0.03 -1.83
C HIS A 126 3.97 -1.13 -2.85
N ALA A 127 2.98 -1.97 -3.12
CA ALA A 127 3.11 -3.09 -4.03
C ALA A 127 2.33 -2.83 -5.32
N GLY A 128 2.87 -1.96 -6.19
CA GLY A 128 2.52 -1.96 -7.61
C GLY A 128 3.13 -3.17 -8.31
N TRP A 129 2.68 -3.49 -9.53
CA TRP A 129 3.11 -4.73 -10.21
C TRP A 129 4.63 -4.87 -10.36
N ARG A 130 5.36 -3.76 -10.62
CA ARG A 130 6.83 -3.76 -10.72
C ARG A 130 7.49 -4.11 -9.39
N GLY A 131 7.12 -3.43 -8.31
CA GLY A 131 7.65 -3.71 -6.97
C GLY A 131 7.24 -5.09 -6.46
N ALA A 132 6.01 -5.52 -6.77
CA ALA A 132 5.50 -6.84 -6.42
C ALA A 132 6.26 -7.98 -7.11
N LEU A 133 6.62 -7.81 -8.39
CA LEU A 133 7.49 -8.74 -9.09
C LEU A 133 8.94 -8.63 -8.62
N GLY A 134 9.42 -7.40 -8.38
CA GLY A 134 10.78 -7.11 -7.92
C GLY A 134 11.08 -7.53 -6.48
N GLY A 135 10.08 -8.00 -5.71
CA GLY A 135 10.29 -8.53 -4.37
C GLY A 135 10.18 -7.49 -3.24
N VAL A 136 9.39 -6.43 -3.41
CA VAL A 136 9.19 -5.43 -2.34
C VAL A 136 8.67 -6.06 -1.04
N LEU A 137 7.80 -7.07 -1.12
CA LEU A 137 7.29 -7.79 0.06
C LEU A 137 8.36 -8.71 0.65
N ASP A 138 9.11 -9.41 -0.20
CA ASP A 138 10.24 -10.25 0.19
C ASP A 138 11.27 -9.43 0.98
N ASN A 139 11.64 -8.27 0.46
CA ASN A 139 12.56 -7.34 1.11
C ASN A 139 11.97 -6.75 2.39
N THR A 140 10.67 -6.42 2.41
CA THR A 140 10.01 -5.86 3.62
C THR A 140 10.00 -6.87 4.75
N VAL A 141 9.58 -8.11 4.48
CA VAL A 141 9.59 -9.20 5.45
C VAL A 141 11.01 -9.51 5.91
N ALA A 142 11.98 -9.55 4.99
CA ALA A 142 13.38 -9.75 5.34
C ALA A 142 13.92 -8.64 6.26
N ALA A 143 13.56 -7.38 6.02
CA ALA A 143 13.94 -6.26 6.88
C ALA A 143 13.30 -6.38 8.28
N MET A 144 12.02 -6.74 8.36
CA MET A 144 11.36 -7.03 9.65
C MET A 144 12.07 -8.17 10.40
N ILE A 145 12.43 -9.26 9.71
CA ILE A 145 13.14 -10.41 10.32
C ILE A 145 14.51 -9.99 10.84
N LYS A 146 15.27 -9.19 10.08
CA LYS A 146 16.56 -8.63 10.52
C LYS A 146 16.45 -7.82 11.82
N MET A 147 15.30 -7.18 12.05
CA MET A 147 15.01 -6.43 13.27
C MET A 147 14.49 -7.31 14.43
N GLY A 148 14.25 -8.61 14.20
CA GLY A 148 13.83 -9.57 15.22
C GLY A 148 12.41 -10.12 15.06
N ALA A 149 11.72 -9.78 13.96
CA ALA A 149 10.43 -10.40 13.64
C ALA A 149 10.61 -11.88 13.26
N LYS A 150 9.52 -12.65 13.33
CA LYS A 150 9.44 -14.00 12.76
C LYS A 150 8.32 -14.02 11.72
N ALA A 151 8.61 -14.49 10.51
CA ALA A 151 7.63 -14.51 9.42
C ALA A 151 6.29 -15.16 9.81
N SER A 152 6.32 -16.29 10.52
CA SER A 152 5.12 -17.01 10.98
C SER A 152 4.30 -16.26 12.05
N ARG A 153 4.80 -15.13 12.57
CA ARG A 153 4.09 -14.24 13.51
C ARG A 153 3.67 -12.94 12.85
N ILE A 154 4.07 -12.70 11.60
CA ILE A 154 3.69 -11.49 10.89
C ILE A 154 2.22 -11.63 10.47
N ALA A 155 1.41 -10.69 10.90
CA ALA A 155 0.09 -10.43 10.35
C ALA A 155 0.22 -9.44 9.19
N ALA A 156 -0.42 -9.72 8.06
CA ALA A 156 -0.37 -8.88 6.86
C ALA A 156 -1.76 -8.53 6.34
N ALA A 157 -1.96 -7.25 6.06
CA ALA A 157 -3.20 -6.69 5.57
C ALA A 157 -2.97 -6.05 4.19
N VAL A 158 -3.54 -6.64 3.14
CA VAL A 158 -3.56 -6.06 1.79
C VAL A 158 -4.79 -5.16 1.65
N GLY A 159 -4.54 -3.87 1.49
CA GLY A 159 -5.57 -2.83 1.40
C GLY A 159 -6.31 -2.77 0.06
N PRO A 160 -7.15 -1.74 -0.11
CA PRO A 160 -7.86 -1.49 -1.38
C PRO A 160 -6.88 -1.27 -2.53
N CYS A 161 -7.09 -1.99 -3.63
CA CYS A 161 -6.31 -1.90 -4.85
C CYS A 161 -7.18 -2.22 -6.06
N ILE A 162 -6.61 -2.16 -7.26
CA ILE A 162 -7.34 -2.56 -8.47
C ILE A 162 -7.58 -4.06 -8.44
N ALA A 163 -8.84 -4.47 -8.56
CA ALA A 163 -9.21 -5.88 -8.49
C ALA A 163 -8.97 -6.60 -9.83
N HIS A 164 -8.87 -7.93 -9.76
CA HIS A 164 -8.64 -8.81 -10.91
C HIS A 164 -9.50 -8.44 -12.14
N ARG A 165 -10.82 -8.34 -11.96
CA ARG A 165 -11.81 -7.99 -13.01
C ARG A 165 -11.65 -6.60 -13.64
N SER A 166 -10.74 -5.78 -13.16
CA SER A 166 -10.53 -4.40 -13.60
C SER A 166 -9.08 -4.13 -14.01
N TYR A 167 -8.15 -4.99 -13.61
CA TYR A 167 -6.74 -4.84 -13.95
C TYR A 167 -6.40 -5.49 -15.29
N GLU A 168 -6.94 -4.93 -16.38
CA GLU A 168 -6.55 -5.35 -17.73
C GLU A 168 -5.08 -4.95 -18.02
N VAL A 169 -4.31 -5.86 -18.61
CA VAL A 169 -2.90 -5.73 -18.97
C VAL A 169 -2.64 -6.26 -20.38
N GLY A 170 -1.56 -5.78 -21.01
CA GLY A 170 -1.18 -6.15 -22.38
C GLY A 170 -0.61 -7.57 -22.52
N PRO A 171 -0.45 -8.05 -23.77
CA PRO A 171 0.05 -9.40 -24.08
C PRO A 171 1.45 -9.70 -23.53
N GLU A 172 2.28 -8.69 -23.38
CA GLU A 172 3.64 -8.80 -22.85
C GLU A 172 3.71 -8.93 -21.33
N PHE A 173 2.62 -8.59 -20.64
CA PHE A 173 2.62 -8.45 -19.18
C PHE A 173 2.77 -9.77 -18.42
N PRO A 174 2.17 -10.91 -18.83
CA PRO A 174 2.33 -12.17 -18.10
C PRO A 174 3.75 -12.74 -18.15
N ALA A 175 4.49 -12.54 -19.25
CA ALA A 175 5.79 -13.17 -19.50
C ALA A 175 6.80 -13.04 -18.34
N PRO A 176 7.07 -11.84 -17.78
CA PRO A 176 8.01 -11.71 -16.67
C PRO A 176 7.54 -12.39 -15.38
N PHE A 177 6.24 -12.50 -15.13
CA PHE A 177 5.70 -13.24 -13.98
C PHE A 177 5.87 -14.75 -14.17
N LEU A 178 5.62 -15.27 -15.37
CA LEU A 178 5.77 -16.70 -15.67
C LEU A 178 7.24 -17.15 -15.68
N ALA A 179 8.15 -16.25 -16.03
CA ALA A 179 9.59 -16.51 -15.97
C ALA A 179 10.12 -16.59 -14.53
N ASP A 180 9.53 -15.82 -13.61
CA ASP A 180 9.85 -15.88 -12.18
C ASP A 180 9.29 -17.15 -11.52
N ASP A 181 8.03 -17.49 -11.80
CA ASP A 181 7.43 -18.75 -11.39
C ASP A 181 6.31 -19.16 -12.38
N PRO A 182 6.38 -20.35 -13.01
CA PRO A 182 5.33 -20.85 -13.87
C PRO A 182 3.93 -20.89 -13.23
N ASP A 183 3.83 -21.10 -11.92
CA ASP A 183 2.56 -21.09 -11.18
C ASP A 183 1.90 -19.70 -11.13
N ASN A 184 2.62 -18.64 -11.50
CA ASN A 184 2.02 -17.31 -11.59
C ASN A 184 0.95 -17.23 -12.70
N HIS A 185 0.81 -18.23 -13.58
CA HIS A 185 -0.28 -18.31 -14.56
C HIS A 185 -1.67 -18.28 -13.92
N PHE A 186 -1.82 -18.73 -12.66
CA PHE A 186 -3.10 -18.69 -11.93
C PHE A 186 -3.61 -17.28 -11.66
N PHE A 187 -2.77 -16.25 -11.74
CA PHE A 187 -3.15 -14.85 -11.52
C PHE A 187 -3.54 -14.12 -12.80
N PHE A 188 -3.63 -14.83 -13.92
CA PHE A 188 -4.02 -14.27 -15.20
C PHE A 188 -5.30 -14.94 -15.71
N ALA A 189 -6.26 -14.13 -16.15
CA ALA A 189 -7.42 -14.59 -16.89
C ALA A 189 -7.49 -13.88 -18.25
N PRO A 190 -8.02 -14.52 -19.31
CA PRO A 190 -8.20 -13.85 -20.59
C PRO A 190 -9.16 -12.65 -20.45
N ALA A 191 -8.80 -11.52 -21.05
CA ALA A 191 -9.67 -10.35 -21.15
C ALA A 191 -10.52 -10.39 -22.42
N ALA A 192 -11.54 -9.53 -22.50
CA ALA A 192 -12.39 -9.42 -23.69
C ALA A 192 -11.62 -8.92 -24.92
N ARG A 193 -10.61 -8.08 -24.70
CA ARG A 193 -9.71 -7.62 -25.76
C ARG A 193 -8.71 -8.71 -26.09
N GLU A 194 -8.61 -9.06 -27.36
CA GLU A 194 -7.71 -10.11 -27.84
C GLU A 194 -6.25 -9.85 -27.40
N GLY A 195 -5.59 -10.91 -26.94
CA GLY A 195 -4.23 -10.86 -26.42
C GLY A 195 -4.05 -10.14 -25.08
N HIS A 196 -5.11 -9.61 -24.47
CA HIS A 196 -5.04 -8.96 -23.16
C HIS A 196 -5.47 -9.92 -22.05
N PHE A 197 -5.04 -9.60 -20.83
CA PHE A 197 -5.32 -10.40 -19.65
C PHE A 197 -5.84 -9.53 -18.52
N TYR A 198 -6.63 -10.11 -17.63
CA TYR A 198 -6.89 -9.58 -16.30
C TYR A 198 -5.84 -10.13 -15.34
N PHE A 199 -5.26 -9.25 -14.51
CA PHE A 199 -4.24 -9.63 -13.52
C PHE A 199 -4.76 -9.53 -12.09
N ASP A 200 -4.68 -10.63 -11.33
CA ASP A 200 -5.03 -10.68 -9.91
C ASP A 200 -3.84 -10.24 -9.02
N LEU A 201 -3.60 -8.92 -8.96
CA LEU A 201 -2.60 -8.34 -8.06
C LEU A 201 -2.79 -8.76 -6.59
N PRO A 202 -3.97 -8.62 -5.94
CA PRO A 202 -4.13 -9.00 -4.54
C PRO A 202 -3.97 -10.52 -4.32
N GLY A 203 -4.34 -11.37 -5.28
CA GLY A 203 -4.04 -12.81 -5.26
C GLY A 203 -2.55 -13.10 -5.32
N TYR A 204 -1.84 -12.47 -6.25
CA TYR A 204 -0.40 -12.62 -6.41
C TYR A 204 0.36 -12.21 -5.13
N LEU A 205 0.01 -11.09 -4.52
CA LEU A 205 0.61 -10.62 -3.27
C LEU A 205 0.36 -11.57 -2.09
N ALA A 206 -0.86 -12.13 -1.99
CA ALA A 206 -1.16 -13.13 -0.96
C ALA A 206 -0.30 -14.38 -1.11
N ARG A 207 -0.12 -14.85 -2.36
CA ARG A 207 0.73 -16.00 -2.66
C ARG A 207 2.19 -15.71 -2.36
N ARG A 208 2.69 -14.51 -2.66
CA ARG A 208 4.05 -14.06 -2.29
C ARG A 208 4.25 -14.10 -0.77
N LEU A 209 3.35 -13.51 0.00
CA LEU A 209 3.42 -13.52 1.47
C LEU A 209 3.41 -14.95 2.03
N ALA A 210 2.55 -15.82 1.50
CA ALA A 210 2.50 -17.22 1.90
C ALA A 210 3.83 -17.96 1.65
N LYS A 211 4.50 -17.71 0.51
CA LYS A 211 5.84 -18.27 0.23
C LYS A 211 6.91 -17.80 1.21
N LEU A 212 6.74 -16.59 1.77
CA LEU A 212 7.61 -16.04 2.82
C LEU A 212 7.28 -16.58 4.22
N SER A 213 6.38 -17.57 4.33
CA SER A 213 5.87 -18.12 5.60
C SER A 213 5.08 -17.12 6.45
N VAL A 214 4.54 -16.06 5.84
CA VAL A 214 3.54 -15.18 6.46
C VAL A 214 2.18 -15.85 6.30
N ILE A 215 1.66 -16.40 7.41
CA ILE A 215 0.48 -17.27 7.39
C ILE A 215 -0.84 -16.52 7.63
N ASP A 216 -0.78 -15.38 8.32
CA ASP A 216 -1.94 -14.56 8.61
C ASP A 216 -2.01 -13.41 7.61
N VAL A 217 -2.80 -13.60 6.55
CA VAL A 217 -2.94 -12.64 5.44
C VAL A 217 -4.41 -12.34 5.20
N ALA A 218 -4.83 -11.12 5.51
CA ALA A 218 -6.15 -10.62 5.14
C ALA A 218 -6.07 -9.67 3.94
N ARG A 219 -7.14 -9.62 3.15
CA ARG A 219 -7.26 -8.75 1.98
C ARG A 219 -8.61 -8.05 1.99
N THR A 220 -8.64 -6.79 1.59
CA THR A 220 -9.92 -6.13 1.37
C THR A 220 -10.61 -6.71 0.13
N PRO A 221 -11.96 -6.77 0.09
CA PRO A 221 -12.70 -7.13 -1.11
C PRO A 221 -12.85 -5.95 -2.10
N CYS A 222 -12.16 -4.84 -1.84
CA CYS A 222 -12.36 -3.57 -2.52
C CYS A 222 -11.71 -3.52 -3.91
N ASP A 223 -12.31 -2.74 -4.79
CA ASP A 223 -11.88 -2.50 -6.16
C ASP A 223 -11.79 -1.00 -6.42
N THR A 224 -10.59 -0.45 -6.35
CA THR A 224 -10.35 1.00 -6.46
C THR A 224 -10.85 1.58 -7.77
N PHE A 225 -10.82 0.77 -8.84
CA PHE A 225 -11.26 1.18 -10.17
C PHE A 225 -12.79 1.31 -10.25
N ARG A 226 -13.54 0.30 -9.76
CA ARG A 226 -15.01 0.28 -9.88
C ARG A 226 -15.73 1.06 -8.79
N GLU A 227 -15.17 1.14 -7.59
CA GLU A 227 -15.79 1.84 -6.46
C GLU A 227 -15.41 3.33 -6.45
N GLU A 228 -15.78 4.05 -7.51
CA GLU A 228 -15.41 5.45 -7.73
C GLU A 228 -15.81 6.40 -6.58
N GLY A 229 -16.94 6.14 -5.93
CA GLY A 229 -17.39 6.92 -4.78
C GLY A 229 -16.47 6.80 -3.55
N ARG A 230 -15.66 5.74 -3.46
CA ARG A 230 -14.85 5.42 -2.27
C ARG A 230 -13.35 5.57 -2.51
N PHE A 231 -12.86 5.43 -3.75
CA PHE A 231 -11.41 5.42 -4.00
C PHE A 231 -11.02 6.24 -5.22
N PHE A 232 -9.83 6.82 -5.18
CA PHE A 232 -9.13 7.25 -6.39
C PHE A 232 -8.60 6.04 -7.16
N SER A 233 -8.43 6.19 -8.48
CA SER A 233 -7.91 5.14 -9.35
C SER A 233 -7.15 5.76 -10.50
N TYR A 234 -5.86 5.43 -10.60
CA TYR A 234 -5.03 5.85 -11.72
C TYR A 234 -5.61 5.37 -13.05
N ARG A 235 -6.00 4.10 -13.14
CA ARG A 235 -6.57 3.46 -14.33
C ARG A 235 -7.82 4.22 -14.78
N ARG A 236 -8.72 4.54 -13.85
CA ARG A 236 -9.94 5.29 -14.17
C ARG A 236 -9.61 6.69 -14.68
N SER A 237 -8.71 7.40 -14.00
CA SER A 237 -8.27 8.73 -14.43
C SER A 237 -7.65 8.70 -15.83
N ARG A 238 -6.83 7.70 -16.16
CA ARG A 238 -6.26 7.56 -17.52
C ARG A 238 -7.33 7.29 -18.59
N LEU A 239 -8.33 6.45 -18.30
CA LEU A 239 -9.44 6.22 -19.23
C LEU A 239 -10.31 7.47 -19.44
N LYS A 240 -10.40 8.35 -18.43
CA LYS A 240 -11.10 9.64 -18.52
C LYS A 240 -10.26 10.76 -19.15
N GLY A 241 -8.99 10.51 -19.46
CA GLY A 241 -8.08 11.53 -20.00
C GLY A 241 -7.66 12.59 -18.97
N GLU A 242 -7.78 12.30 -17.67
CA GLU A 242 -7.35 13.19 -16.59
C GLU A 242 -5.82 13.27 -16.54
N LYS A 243 -5.29 14.49 -16.35
CA LYS A 243 -3.84 14.72 -16.30
C LYS A 243 -3.21 14.16 -15.04
N ASP A 244 -3.88 14.36 -13.90
CA ASP A 244 -3.46 13.88 -12.58
C ASP A 244 -4.67 13.39 -11.76
N PHE A 245 -4.39 12.76 -10.62
CA PHE A 245 -5.34 12.00 -9.81
C PHE A 245 -4.96 12.07 -8.33
N GLY A 246 -5.97 11.99 -7.46
CA GLY A 246 -5.76 11.90 -6.01
C GLY A 246 -5.14 10.56 -5.58
N ARG A 247 -4.51 10.55 -4.41
CA ARG A 247 -3.91 9.34 -3.82
C ARG A 247 -4.48 9.11 -2.43
N MET A 248 -4.94 7.90 -2.16
CA MET A 248 -5.35 7.46 -0.83
C MET A 248 -4.11 7.24 0.04
N LEU A 249 -4.29 7.38 1.36
CA LEU A 249 -3.29 7.04 2.36
C LEU A 249 -3.64 5.71 3.03
N SER A 250 -2.62 4.91 3.33
CA SER A 250 -2.71 3.73 4.19
C SER A 250 -1.68 3.84 5.29
N VAL A 251 -2.08 3.67 6.54
CA VAL A 251 -1.23 3.92 7.72
C VAL A 251 -1.24 2.72 8.65
N ILE A 252 -0.07 2.41 9.20
CA ILE A 252 0.09 1.55 10.38
C ILE A 252 0.99 2.27 11.39
N VAL A 253 0.63 2.23 12.67
CA VAL A 253 1.40 2.84 13.75
C VAL A 253 1.64 1.83 14.87
N LEU A 254 2.82 1.90 15.46
CA LEU A 254 3.14 1.22 16.70
C LEU A 254 2.88 2.21 17.84
N GLU A 255 1.94 1.92 18.73
CA GLU A 255 1.55 2.82 19.82
C GLU A 255 2.62 2.90 20.92
N ARG A 256 2.63 4.03 21.65
CA ARG A 256 3.53 4.25 22.80
C ARG A 256 3.21 3.30 23.94
#